data_AF-C2EN47-F1
#
_entry.id   AF-C2EN47-F1
#
_cell.length_a   1.000
_cell.length_b   1.000
_cell.length_c   1.000
_cell.angle_alpha   90.00
_cell.angle_beta   90.00
_cell.angle_gamma   90.00
#
_symmetry.space_group_name_H-M   'P 1'
#
loop_
_entity.id
_entity.type
_entity.pdbx_description
1 polymer ?
#
loop_
_entity_poly.entity_id
_entity_poly.type
_entity_poly.pdbx_seq_one_letter_code
_entity_poly.pdbx_strand_id
1 'polypeptide(L)'
;MEIPIKISQFAKMPKLLPSNKIIRSSAFTAKQLSTTGMISKDEETISAGSVGTMVDYLTRSILLADDHAFDVANIQLKKDFDQGLVSPDDLVKVVDEEEQLKEIAKATSEINDVPDEVFKIARDVCAWEEAYRSGMYVKPETYPDRITISHIREMLKRVEHFFEEYGWPTKDAFIASTKNNCLAGEGDYLLKDILVDLKVSNAQSMQIYWVRQLLVYYTLGFYNHFNDEQINCLMIYNARTDTVYFVKIADIDKTVFDFINDTAEKQSKENERVLKWLGIEIKGKDNSM
;
A
#
# COMPACT_ATOMS: atom_id res chain seq x y z
N MET A 1 18.50 -13.67 5.92
CA MET A 1 17.95 -12.50 5.22
C MET A 1 17.13 -13.08 4.10
N GLU A 2 15.81 -12.92 4.12
CA GLU A 2 14.96 -13.31 2.99
C GLU A 2 15.46 -12.52 1.78
N ILE A 3 15.80 -13.20 0.70
CA ILE A 3 16.14 -12.57 -0.58
C ILE A 3 15.41 -13.41 -1.63
N PRO A 4 14.71 -12.81 -2.60
CA PRO A 4 14.62 -11.37 -2.89
C PRO A 4 13.79 -10.58 -1.87
N ILE A 5 14.22 -9.35 -1.54
CA ILE A 5 13.41 -8.40 -0.76
C ILE A 5 12.65 -7.40 -1.63
N LYS A 6 11.45 -7.00 -1.21
CA LYS A 6 10.63 -5.94 -1.82
C LYS A 6 10.98 -4.55 -1.25
N ILE A 7 10.50 -3.48 -1.89
CA ILE A 7 10.72 -2.09 -1.43
C ILE A 7 10.30 -1.88 0.03
N SER A 8 9.16 -2.45 0.45
CA SER A 8 8.65 -2.31 1.82
C SER A 8 9.57 -2.93 2.88
N GLN A 9 10.30 -4.00 2.54
CA GLN A 9 11.32 -4.60 3.39
C GLN A 9 12.61 -3.77 3.36
N PHE A 10 13.07 -3.36 2.17
CA PHE A 10 14.25 -2.51 1.98
C PHE A 10 14.14 -1.19 2.76
N ALA A 11 13.00 -0.52 2.71
CA ALA A 11 12.71 0.72 3.44
C ALA A 11 12.82 0.57 4.97
N LYS A 12 12.65 -0.65 5.50
CA LYS A 12 12.79 -0.93 6.94
C LYS A 12 14.24 -1.20 7.36
N MET A 13 15.21 -1.24 6.45
CA MET A 13 16.61 -1.59 6.75
C MET A 13 17.48 -0.34 7.01
N PRO A 14 17.71 0.06 8.28
CA PRO A 14 18.48 1.26 8.60
C PRO A 14 19.95 1.18 8.19
N LYS A 15 20.50 -0.03 8.03
CA LYS A 15 21.87 -0.24 7.55
C LYS A 15 22.04 0.17 6.10
N LEU A 16 21.00 -0.03 5.28
CA LEU A 16 21.00 0.34 3.86
C LEU A 16 20.61 1.80 3.69
N LEU A 17 19.59 2.26 4.44
CA LEU A 17 19.08 3.63 4.39
C LEU A 17 19.25 4.34 5.75
N PRO A 18 20.48 4.73 6.12
CA PRO A 18 20.74 5.34 7.41
C PRO A 18 20.15 6.76 7.49
N SER A 19 19.61 7.13 8.66
CA SER A 19 18.88 8.38 8.86
C SER A 19 19.72 9.64 8.69
N ASN A 20 21.05 9.55 8.69
CA ASN A 20 21.96 10.66 8.46
C ASN A 20 22.27 10.90 6.97
N LYS A 21 21.78 10.05 6.06
CA LYS A 21 21.92 10.17 4.60
C LYS A 21 20.61 10.52 3.89
N ILE A 22 19.53 10.68 4.66
CA ILE A 22 18.20 11.02 4.16
C ILE A 22 17.62 12.17 5.01
N ILE A 23 16.52 12.76 4.55
CA ILE A 23 15.78 13.74 5.34
C ILE A 23 15.16 13.08 6.58
N ARG A 24 15.02 13.87 7.66
CA ARG A 24 14.38 13.42 8.91
C ARG A 24 12.86 13.58 8.82
N SER A 25 12.12 12.85 9.66
CA SER A 25 10.67 13.04 9.80
C SER A 25 10.29 14.50 10.07
N SER A 26 11.11 15.25 10.80
CA SER A 26 10.90 16.67 11.11
C SER A 26 11.03 17.61 9.92
N ALA A 27 11.46 17.13 8.75
CA ALA A 27 11.45 17.91 7.52
C ALA A 27 10.04 18.02 6.91
N PHE A 28 9.12 17.15 7.32
CA PHE A 28 7.73 17.18 6.86
C PHE A 28 6.92 18.17 7.70
N THR A 29 6.05 18.91 7.02
CA THR A 29 5.02 19.72 7.68
C THR A 29 3.84 18.82 8.01
N ALA A 30 3.36 18.86 9.25
CA ALA A 30 2.18 18.13 9.69
C ALA A 30 0.94 19.02 9.69
N LYS A 31 -0.17 18.53 9.16
CA LYS A 31 -1.49 19.16 9.20
C LYS A 31 -2.52 18.15 9.68
N GLN A 32 -3.27 18.51 10.71
CA GLN A 32 -4.45 17.78 11.15
C GLN A 32 -5.66 18.22 10.32
N LEU A 33 -6.43 17.30 9.75
CA LEU A 33 -7.58 17.66 8.90
C LEU A 33 -8.86 17.89 9.71
N SER A 34 -9.14 17.04 10.72
CA SER A 34 -10.29 17.20 11.62
C SER A 34 -9.93 17.30 13.11
N THR A 35 -10.89 17.75 13.91
CA THR A 35 -10.80 17.79 15.38
C THR A 35 -11.17 16.47 16.06
N THR A 36 -11.61 15.46 15.29
CA THR A 36 -12.23 14.23 15.81
C THR A 36 -11.26 13.30 16.56
N GLY A 37 -9.98 13.69 16.67
CA GLY A 37 -8.97 12.99 17.44
C GLY A 37 -8.57 11.63 16.85
N MET A 38 -7.67 10.94 17.53
CA MET A 38 -7.16 9.64 17.11
C MET A 38 -8.17 8.52 17.41
N ILE A 39 -8.39 7.63 16.43
CA ILE A 39 -9.13 6.38 16.63
C ILE A 39 -8.20 5.34 17.27
N SER A 40 -8.46 4.98 18.54
CA SER A 40 -7.70 3.92 19.21
C SER A 40 -8.01 2.55 18.62
N LYS A 41 -7.02 1.67 18.64
CA LYS A 41 -7.16 0.27 18.19
C LYS A 41 -7.50 -0.71 19.32
N ASP A 42 -7.57 -0.23 20.56
CA ASP A 42 -7.60 -1.11 21.75
C ASP A 42 -8.91 -1.91 21.86
N GLU A 43 -9.99 -1.41 21.26
CA GLU A 43 -11.32 -2.05 21.23
C GLU A 43 -11.59 -2.80 19.92
N GLU A 44 -10.61 -2.90 19.01
CA GLU A 44 -10.79 -3.59 17.73
C GLU A 44 -10.62 -5.11 17.88
N THR A 45 -11.44 -5.89 17.18
CA THR A 45 -11.46 -7.36 17.27
C THR A 45 -10.47 -8.05 16.32
N ILE A 46 -9.86 -7.31 15.40
CA ILE A 46 -8.87 -7.80 14.44
C ILE A 46 -7.57 -7.00 14.56
N SER A 47 -6.50 -7.54 13.98
CA SER A 47 -5.18 -6.93 14.09
C SER A 47 -5.13 -5.54 13.42
N ALA A 48 -4.28 -4.64 13.94
CA ALA A 48 -4.06 -3.34 13.31
C ALA A 48 -3.54 -3.44 11.87
N GLY A 49 -2.83 -4.53 11.53
CA GLY A 49 -2.41 -4.83 10.16
C GLY A 49 -3.60 -5.11 9.26
N SER A 50 -4.49 -6.01 9.69
CA SER A 50 -5.70 -6.36 8.94
C SER A 50 -6.65 -5.19 8.79
N VAL A 51 -6.81 -4.34 9.82
CA VAL A 51 -7.54 -3.08 9.70
C VAL A 51 -6.91 -2.16 8.65
N GLY A 52 -5.57 -2.08 8.62
CA GLY A 52 -4.86 -1.32 7.61
C GLY A 52 -5.10 -1.82 6.19
N THR A 53 -4.97 -3.13 5.96
CA THR A 53 -5.27 -3.76 4.67
C THR A 53 -6.71 -3.50 4.25
N MET A 54 -7.67 -3.68 5.17
CA MET A 54 -9.08 -3.43 4.88
C MET A 54 -9.38 -1.98 4.51
N VAL A 55 -8.77 -0.99 5.17
CA VAL A 55 -8.96 0.42 4.82
C VAL A 55 -8.38 0.73 3.43
N ASP A 56 -7.18 0.23 3.10
CA ASP A 56 -6.59 0.42 1.76
C ASP A 56 -7.47 -0.23 0.68
N TYR A 57 -7.86 -1.48 0.90
CA TYR A 57 -8.68 -2.27 0.00
C TYR A 57 -10.09 -1.66 -0.22
N LEU A 58 -10.77 -1.26 0.87
CA LEU A 58 -12.08 -0.61 0.78
C LEU A 58 -11.99 0.79 0.18
N THR A 59 -10.86 1.49 0.33
CA THR A 59 -10.62 2.76 -0.37
C THR A 59 -10.66 2.53 -1.88
N ARG A 60 -9.92 1.56 -2.41
CA ARG A 60 -9.90 1.28 -3.86
C ARG A 60 -11.23 0.77 -4.39
N SER A 61 -11.81 -0.22 -3.71
CA SER A 61 -13.05 -0.85 -4.18
C SER A 61 -14.28 0.05 -4.01
N ILE A 62 -14.44 0.76 -2.89
CA ILE A 62 -15.64 1.57 -2.61
C ILE A 62 -15.48 3.01 -3.09
N LEU A 63 -14.38 3.69 -2.75
CA LEU A 63 -14.22 5.12 -3.05
C LEU A 63 -13.77 5.37 -4.48
N LEU A 64 -12.88 4.52 -5.00
CA LEU A 64 -12.34 4.68 -6.35
C LEU A 64 -13.05 3.83 -7.39
N ALA A 65 -13.88 2.87 -6.96
CA ALA A 65 -14.53 1.89 -7.82
C ALA A 65 -13.52 1.19 -8.77
N ASP A 66 -12.33 0.88 -8.25
CA ASP A 66 -11.27 0.24 -9.02
C ASP A 66 -11.60 -1.25 -9.27
N ASP A 67 -11.82 -1.60 -10.53
CA ASP A 67 -12.07 -2.97 -10.98
C ASP A 67 -10.87 -3.91 -10.71
N HIS A 68 -9.66 -3.36 -10.54
CA HIS A 68 -8.42 -4.09 -10.29
C HIS A 68 -8.05 -4.18 -8.80
N ALA A 69 -8.90 -3.70 -7.89
CA ALA A 69 -8.63 -3.70 -6.44
C ALA A 69 -8.36 -5.11 -5.88
N PHE A 70 -8.76 -6.15 -6.61
CA PHE A 70 -8.69 -7.56 -6.24
C PHE A 70 -7.49 -8.31 -6.84
N ASP A 71 -6.75 -7.71 -7.78
CA ASP A 71 -5.76 -8.42 -8.60
C ASP A 71 -4.68 -9.10 -7.75
N VAL A 72 -4.20 -8.43 -6.69
CA VAL A 72 -3.17 -8.98 -5.80
C VAL A 72 -3.67 -10.21 -5.04
N ALA A 73 -4.89 -10.14 -4.49
CA ALA A 73 -5.53 -11.26 -3.82
C ALA A 73 -5.72 -12.44 -4.80
N ASN A 74 -6.20 -12.14 -6.01
CA ASN A 74 -6.46 -13.10 -7.06
C ASN A 74 -5.21 -13.83 -7.56
N ILE A 75 -4.05 -13.15 -7.63
CA ILE A 75 -2.78 -13.79 -7.98
C ILE A 75 -2.44 -14.92 -6.99
N GLN A 76 -2.55 -14.65 -5.68
CA GLN A 76 -2.22 -15.65 -4.66
C GLN A 76 -3.27 -16.76 -4.58
N LEU A 77 -4.55 -16.41 -4.64
CA LEU A 77 -5.66 -17.38 -4.70
C LEU A 77 -5.49 -18.35 -5.86
N LYS A 78 -5.21 -17.84 -7.06
CA LYS A 78 -4.98 -18.65 -8.27
C LYS A 78 -3.78 -19.57 -8.12
N LYS A 79 -2.68 -19.06 -7.58
CA LYS A 79 -1.47 -19.86 -7.32
C LYS A 79 -1.75 -21.02 -6.37
N ASP A 80 -2.47 -20.78 -5.28
CA ASP A 80 -2.78 -21.81 -4.29
C ASP A 80 -3.81 -22.82 -4.82
N PHE A 81 -4.76 -22.36 -5.64
CA PHE A 81 -5.67 -23.24 -6.38
C PHE A 81 -4.92 -24.18 -7.34
N ASP A 82 -3.98 -23.66 -8.13
CA ASP A 82 -3.18 -24.47 -9.07
C ASP A 82 -2.29 -25.50 -8.35
N GLN A 83 -1.97 -25.27 -7.08
CA GLN A 83 -1.24 -26.19 -6.22
C GLN A 83 -2.15 -27.19 -5.49
N GLY A 84 -3.48 -27.09 -5.66
CA GLY A 84 -4.45 -27.93 -4.98
C GLY A 84 -4.63 -27.61 -3.49
N LEU A 85 -4.21 -26.41 -3.05
CA LEU A 85 -4.36 -25.94 -1.67
C LEU A 85 -5.72 -25.28 -1.42
N VAL A 86 -6.44 -24.93 -2.49
CA VAL A 86 -7.77 -24.32 -2.47
C VAL A 86 -8.72 -25.20 -3.27
N SER A 87 -9.91 -25.47 -2.73
CA SER A 87 -10.92 -26.24 -3.44
C SER A 87 -11.62 -25.39 -4.52
N PRO A 88 -12.21 -26.02 -5.56
CA PRO A 88 -13.05 -25.28 -6.51
C PRO A 88 -14.20 -24.51 -5.84
N ASP A 89 -14.79 -25.05 -4.77
CA ASP A 89 -15.88 -24.40 -4.05
C ASP A 89 -15.39 -23.14 -3.29
N ASP A 90 -14.20 -23.21 -2.67
CA ASP A 90 -13.59 -22.04 -2.01
C ASP A 90 -13.22 -20.96 -3.03
N LEU A 91 -12.72 -21.34 -4.21
CA LEU A 91 -12.43 -20.41 -5.29
C LEU A 91 -13.70 -19.68 -5.75
N VAL A 92 -14.78 -20.43 -5.99
CA VAL A 92 -16.07 -19.86 -6.39
C VAL A 92 -16.61 -18.91 -5.31
N LYS A 93 -16.52 -19.31 -4.03
CA LYS A 93 -16.91 -18.45 -2.90
C LYS A 93 -16.22 -17.10 -2.94
N VAL A 94 -14.90 -17.07 -3.10
CA VAL A 94 -14.14 -15.80 -3.11
C VAL A 94 -14.53 -14.96 -4.32
N VAL A 95 -14.64 -15.55 -5.52
CA VAL A 95 -15.06 -14.82 -6.72
C VAL A 95 -16.46 -14.22 -6.56
N ASP A 96 -17.41 -14.97 -5.99
CA ASP A 96 -18.77 -14.48 -5.72
C ASP A 96 -18.76 -13.33 -4.69
N GLU A 97 -17.91 -13.42 -3.66
CA GLU A 97 -17.71 -12.39 -2.65
C GLU A 97 -17.11 -11.11 -3.25
N GLU A 98 -16.15 -11.22 -4.16
CA GLU A 98 -15.57 -10.09 -4.88
C GLU A 98 -16.60 -9.39 -5.78
N GLU A 99 -17.40 -10.15 -6.52
CA GLU A 99 -18.46 -9.60 -7.36
C GLU A 99 -19.54 -8.92 -6.50
N GLN A 100 -19.92 -9.53 -5.37
CA GLN A 100 -20.85 -8.91 -4.43
C GLN A 100 -20.32 -7.55 -3.91
N LEU A 101 -19.02 -7.47 -3.59
CA LEU A 101 -18.39 -6.22 -3.17
C LEU A 101 -18.44 -5.15 -4.27
N LYS A 102 -18.13 -5.50 -5.51
CA LYS A 102 -18.21 -4.58 -6.65
C LYS A 102 -19.61 -4.03 -6.87
N GLU A 103 -20.63 -4.87 -6.77
CA GLU A 103 -22.02 -4.44 -6.94
C GLU A 103 -22.46 -3.50 -5.81
N ILE A 104 -22.05 -3.78 -4.56
CA ILE A 104 -22.32 -2.88 -3.44
C ILE A 104 -21.56 -1.55 -3.61
N ALA A 105 -20.31 -1.58 -4.07
CA ALA A 105 -19.51 -0.39 -4.35
C ALA A 105 -20.23 0.54 -5.35
N LYS A 106 -20.68 -0.02 -6.48
CA LYS A 106 -21.42 0.73 -7.52
C LYS A 106 -22.75 1.31 -7.02
N ALA A 107 -23.40 0.63 -6.09
CA ALA A 107 -24.68 1.05 -5.53
C ALA A 107 -24.55 2.04 -4.36
N THR A 108 -23.36 2.19 -3.78
CA THR A 108 -23.09 3.05 -2.63
C THR A 108 -22.81 4.47 -3.10
N SER A 109 -23.62 5.44 -2.65
CA SER A 109 -23.34 6.86 -2.86
C SER A 109 -22.54 7.49 -1.71
N GLU A 110 -22.67 6.95 -0.50
CA GLU A 110 -22.11 7.50 0.72
C GLU A 110 -21.56 6.38 1.61
N ILE A 111 -20.41 6.59 2.24
CA ILE A 111 -19.74 5.58 3.08
C ILE A 111 -20.62 5.10 4.26
N ASN A 112 -21.54 5.95 4.73
CA ASN A 112 -22.48 5.59 5.80
C ASN A 112 -23.47 4.51 5.37
N ASP A 113 -23.76 4.40 4.09
CA ASP A 113 -24.76 3.47 3.55
C ASP A 113 -24.16 2.09 3.27
N VAL A 114 -22.82 1.94 3.36
CA VAL A 114 -22.12 0.66 3.22
C VAL A 114 -22.60 -0.32 4.30
N PRO A 115 -23.25 -1.44 3.92
CA PRO A 115 -23.74 -2.43 4.87
C PRO A 115 -22.61 -3.06 5.68
N ASP A 116 -22.85 -3.36 6.96
CA ASP A 116 -21.86 -3.99 7.84
C ASP A 116 -21.30 -5.32 7.28
N GLU A 117 -22.08 -6.04 6.46
CA GLU A 117 -21.65 -7.30 5.83
C GLU A 117 -20.46 -7.11 4.88
N VAL A 118 -20.33 -5.96 4.22
CA VAL A 118 -19.20 -5.61 3.35
C VAL A 118 -17.87 -5.75 4.08
N PHE A 119 -17.81 -5.35 5.34
CA PHE A 119 -16.58 -5.41 6.13
C PHE A 119 -16.20 -6.84 6.49
N LYS A 120 -17.14 -7.78 6.56
CA LYS A 120 -16.81 -9.20 6.74
C LYS A 120 -16.32 -9.82 5.45
N ILE A 121 -16.95 -9.49 4.32
CA ILE A 121 -16.50 -9.96 3.00
C ILE A 121 -15.12 -9.40 2.68
N ALA A 122 -14.89 -8.11 2.91
CA ALA A 122 -13.59 -7.47 2.72
C ALA A 122 -12.50 -8.11 3.58
N ARG A 123 -12.83 -8.59 4.78
CA ARG A 123 -11.90 -9.34 5.62
C ARG A 123 -11.45 -10.62 4.91
N ASP A 124 -12.40 -11.40 4.37
CA ASP A 124 -12.10 -12.65 3.67
C ASP A 124 -11.19 -12.41 2.46
N VAL A 125 -11.48 -11.39 1.65
CA VAL A 125 -10.64 -11.05 0.49
C VAL A 125 -9.26 -10.53 0.92
N CYS A 126 -9.21 -9.63 1.91
CA CYS A 126 -7.94 -9.10 2.43
C CYS A 126 -7.00 -10.21 2.96
N ALA A 127 -7.54 -11.34 3.42
CA ALA A 127 -6.73 -12.47 3.85
C ALA A 127 -5.88 -13.07 2.71
N TRP A 128 -6.38 -13.01 1.48
CA TRP A 128 -5.63 -13.43 0.28
C TRP A 128 -4.56 -12.41 -0.12
N GLU A 129 -4.83 -11.11 0.08
CA GLU A 129 -3.79 -10.09 -0.10
C GLU A 129 -2.67 -10.24 0.95
N GLU A 130 -3.03 -10.46 2.22
CA GLU A 130 -2.09 -10.78 3.29
C GLU A 130 -1.26 -12.04 2.95
N ALA A 131 -1.90 -13.05 2.34
CA ALA A 131 -1.24 -14.26 1.85
C ALA A 131 -0.23 -13.97 0.73
N TYR A 132 -0.57 -13.09 -0.22
CA TYR A 132 0.36 -12.67 -1.28
C TYR A 132 1.62 -12.02 -0.69
N ARG A 133 1.46 -11.24 0.38
CA ARG A 133 2.56 -10.51 1.03
C ARG A 133 3.40 -11.40 1.94
N SER A 134 2.78 -12.36 2.64
CA SER A 134 3.45 -13.25 3.60
C SER A 134 3.91 -14.58 2.99
N GLY A 135 3.36 -14.96 1.84
CA GLY A 135 3.57 -16.25 1.18
C GLY A 135 2.73 -17.40 1.74
N MET A 136 1.80 -17.13 2.66
CA MET A 136 0.98 -18.15 3.31
C MET A 136 -0.43 -17.64 3.58
N TYR A 137 -1.43 -18.36 3.07
CA TYR A 137 -2.82 -18.07 3.39
C TYR A 137 -3.16 -18.52 4.81
N VAL A 138 -3.78 -17.62 5.59
CA VAL A 138 -4.30 -17.89 6.93
C VAL A 138 -5.78 -17.54 6.93
N LYS A 139 -6.61 -18.57 7.10
CA LYS A 139 -8.06 -18.38 7.09
C LYS A 139 -8.49 -17.45 8.24
N PRO A 140 -9.43 -16.54 7.98
CA PRO A 140 -10.18 -15.85 9.02
C PRO A 140 -10.70 -16.69 10.18
N GLU A 141 -10.26 -16.36 11.40
CA GLU A 141 -10.89 -16.83 12.64
C GLU A 141 -11.64 -15.71 13.38
N THR A 142 -11.16 -14.47 13.26
CA THR A 142 -11.79 -13.28 13.84
C THR A 142 -12.23 -12.32 12.75
N TYR A 143 -13.38 -11.68 12.99
CA TYR A 143 -14.03 -10.74 12.09
C TYR A 143 -14.25 -9.40 12.81
N PRO A 144 -14.33 -8.29 12.07
CA PRO A 144 -14.60 -6.99 12.65
C PRO A 144 -16.00 -6.97 13.28
N ASP A 145 -16.07 -6.57 14.54
CA ASP A 145 -17.33 -6.34 15.24
C ASP A 145 -17.88 -4.93 14.95
N ARG A 146 -18.97 -4.54 15.62
CA ARG A 146 -19.59 -3.23 15.41
C ARG A 146 -18.64 -2.06 15.70
N ILE A 147 -17.80 -2.17 16.73
CA ILE A 147 -16.85 -1.12 17.08
C ILE A 147 -15.78 -1.03 15.98
N THR A 148 -15.20 -2.16 15.61
CA THR A 148 -14.18 -2.23 14.56
C THR A 148 -14.71 -1.73 13.21
N ILE A 149 -15.93 -2.11 12.82
CA ILE A 149 -16.59 -1.63 11.60
C ILE A 149 -16.78 -0.11 11.68
N SER A 150 -17.22 0.42 12.81
CA SER A 150 -17.39 1.87 12.96
C SER A 150 -16.06 2.63 12.81
N HIS A 151 -14.95 2.07 13.31
CA HIS A 151 -13.62 2.64 13.15
C HIS A 151 -13.15 2.62 11.69
N ILE A 152 -13.31 1.49 10.99
CA ILE A 152 -12.96 1.38 9.57
C ILE A 152 -13.79 2.37 8.74
N ARG A 153 -15.11 2.43 8.98
CA ARG A 153 -16.01 3.35 8.30
C ARG A 153 -15.60 4.81 8.50
N GLU A 154 -15.23 5.19 9.72
CA GLU A 154 -14.73 6.54 10.01
C GLU A 154 -13.40 6.82 9.29
N MET A 155 -12.48 5.85 9.23
CA MET A 155 -11.24 5.99 8.48
C MET A 155 -11.48 6.15 6.98
N LEU A 156 -12.46 5.45 6.40
CA LEU A 156 -12.82 5.63 4.99
C LEU A 156 -13.33 7.05 4.71
N LYS A 157 -14.19 7.61 5.57
CA LYS A 157 -14.65 9.01 5.44
C LYS A 157 -13.50 10.00 5.52
N ARG A 158 -12.53 9.73 6.38
CA ARG A 158 -11.35 10.58 6.52
C ARG A 158 -10.48 10.51 5.25
N VAL A 159 -10.34 9.33 4.64
CA VAL A 159 -9.67 9.16 3.34
C VAL A 159 -10.42 9.89 2.21
N GLU A 160 -11.74 9.77 2.14
CA GLU A 160 -12.57 10.51 1.20
C GLU A 160 -12.36 12.02 1.36
N HIS A 161 -12.46 12.54 2.58
CA HIS A 161 -12.22 13.96 2.86
C HIS A 161 -10.80 14.41 2.49
N PHE A 162 -9.79 13.57 2.71
CA PHE A 162 -8.43 13.82 2.25
C PHE A 162 -8.36 13.96 0.72
N PHE A 163 -9.03 13.10 -0.04
CA PHE A 163 -9.09 13.20 -1.50
C PHE A 163 -9.90 14.41 -1.98
N GLU A 164 -10.97 14.80 -1.30
CA GLU A 164 -11.67 16.05 -1.59
C GLU A 164 -10.76 17.28 -1.41
N GLU A 165 -9.93 17.28 -0.36
CA GLU A 165 -9.07 18.42 -0.05
C GLU A 165 -7.82 18.51 -0.96
N TYR A 166 -7.17 17.37 -1.21
CA TYR A 166 -5.87 17.33 -1.94
C TYR A 166 -6.00 16.90 -3.40
N GLY A 167 -7.17 16.43 -3.81
CA GLY A 167 -7.48 15.90 -5.13
C GLY A 167 -7.67 14.39 -5.12
N TRP A 168 -8.60 13.92 -5.96
CA TRP A 168 -8.82 12.50 -6.18
C TRP A 168 -7.63 11.84 -6.89
N PRO A 169 -7.33 10.56 -6.61
CA PRO A 169 -6.24 9.85 -7.27
C PRO A 169 -6.36 9.86 -8.80
N THR A 170 -5.26 10.15 -9.47
CA THR A 170 -5.11 9.92 -10.91
C THR A 170 -4.66 8.49 -11.21
N LYS A 171 -4.04 7.83 -10.22
CA LYS A 171 -3.61 6.45 -10.27
C LYS A 171 -3.52 5.88 -8.86
N ASP A 172 -3.96 4.65 -8.66
CA ASP A 172 -3.66 3.82 -7.49
C ASP A 172 -2.65 2.73 -7.86
N ALA A 173 -2.07 2.09 -6.84
CA ALA A 173 -1.18 0.92 -6.99
C ALA A 173 -0.04 1.13 -8.02
N PHE A 174 0.61 2.30 -8.02
CA PHE A 174 1.66 2.60 -8.99
C PHE A 174 2.92 1.79 -8.73
N ILE A 175 3.62 1.40 -9.80
CA ILE A 175 4.84 0.60 -9.71
C ILE A 175 6.06 1.51 -9.59
N ALA A 176 6.94 1.17 -8.64
CA ALA A 176 8.31 1.65 -8.59
C ALA A 176 9.26 0.46 -8.61
N SER A 177 10.30 0.52 -9.45
CA SER A 177 11.29 -0.54 -9.55
C SER A 177 12.66 -0.04 -9.95
N THR A 178 13.67 -0.85 -9.66
CA THR A 178 14.99 -0.72 -10.27
C THR A 178 14.98 -1.21 -11.72
N LYS A 179 16.01 -0.84 -12.49
CA LYS A 179 16.04 -1.11 -13.95
C LYS A 179 15.92 -2.59 -14.33
N ASN A 180 16.42 -3.49 -13.48
CA ASN A 180 16.34 -4.93 -13.69
C ASN A 180 15.10 -5.57 -13.03
N ASN A 181 14.16 -4.77 -12.52
CA ASN A 181 12.94 -5.17 -11.81
C ASN A 181 13.17 -6.11 -10.60
N CYS A 182 14.40 -6.22 -10.11
CA CYS A 182 14.74 -7.13 -9.02
C CYS A 182 14.54 -6.51 -7.63
N LEU A 183 14.28 -5.20 -7.55
CA LEU A 183 13.78 -4.53 -6.36
C LEU A 183 12.60 -3.67 -6.79
N ALA A 184 11.40 -4.10 -6.44
CA ALA A 184 10.16 -3.45 -6.85
C ALA A 184 9.15 -3.39 -5.70
N GLY A 185 8.14 -2.57 -5.88
CA GLY A 185 6.99 -2.46 -5.00
C GLY A 185 5.91 -1.57 -5.58
N GLU A 186 4.70 -1.76 -5.07
CA GLU A 186 3.53 -0.93 -5.35
C GLU A 186 3.47 0.17 -4.30
N GLY A 187 3.34 1.42 -4.74
CA GLY A 187 2.97 2.55 -3.91
C GLY A 187 1.46 2.80 -3.97
N ASP A 188 0.94 3.55 -3.01
CA ASP A 188 -0.51 3.57 -2.79
C ASP A 188 -1.25 4.45 -3.80
N TYR A 189 -0.99 5.76 -3.82
CA TYR A 189 -1.73 6.69 -4.68
C TYR A 189 -0.84 7.77 -5.30
N LEU A 190 -1.17 8.14 -6.53
CA LEU A 190 -0.74 9.37 -7.18
C LEU A 190 -1.95 10.27 -7.31
N LEU A 191 -1.85 11.48 -6.77
CA LEU A 191 -2.72 12.59 -7.14
C LEU A 191 -2.04 13.36 -8.28
N LYS A 192 -2.64 14.47 -8.71
CA LYS A 192 -2.17 15.25 -9.87
C LYS A 192 -0.65 15.50 -9.90
N ASP A 193 -0.05 15.91 -8.78
CA ASP A 193 1.40 16.15 -8.65
C ASP A 193 1.97 15.70 -7.29
N ILE A 194 1.27 14.77 -6.63
CA ILE A 194 1.55 14.34 -5.26
C ILE A 194 1.63 12.81 -5.22
N LEU A 195 2.74 12.28 -4.70
CA LEU A 195 2.86 10.87 -4.35
C LEU A 195 2.41 10.70 -2.89
N VAL A 196 1.40 9.86 -2.68
CA VAL A 196 0.79 9.62 -1.37
C VAL A 196 1.06 8.19 -0.92
N ASP A 197 1.46 8.05 0.34
CA ASP A 197 1.56 6.78 1.07
C ASP A 197 0.52 6.82 2.21
N LEU A 198 -0.48 5.95 2.11
CA LEU A 198 -1.57 5.82 3.07
C LEU A 198 -1.09 5.00 4.27
N LYS A 199 -1.49 5.46 5.46
CA LYS A 199 -1.15 4.81 6.72
C LYS A 199 -2.39 4.66 7.61
N VAL A 200 -2.42 3.54 8.30
CA VAL A 200 -3.45 3.21 9.30
C VAL A 200 -2.70 2.83 10.57
N SER A 201 -2.17 3.84 11.26
CA SER A 201 -1.26 3.64 12.39
C SER A 201 -1.65 4.50 13.59
N ASN A 202 -1.51 3.95 14.79
CA ASN A 202 -1.64 4.69 16.05
C ASN A 202 -0.38 5.49 16.41
N ALA A 203 0.64 5.51 15.53
CA ALA A 203 1.82 6.32 15.75
C ALA A 203 1.46 7.80 15.68
N GLN A 204 1.69 8.52 16.80
CA GLN A 204 1.43 9.96 16.91
C GLN A 204 2.45 10.83 16.18
N SER A 205 3.52 10.24 15.67
CA SER A 205 4.54 10.92 14.88
C SER A 205 4.99 10.05 13.72
N MET A 206 5.42 10.73 12.66
CA MET A 206 5.88 10.10 11.43
C MET A 206 7.11 9.22 11.69
N GLN A 207 6.97 7.93 11.39
CA GLN A 207 8.04 6.95 11.56
C GLN A 207 9.09 7.10 10.47
N ILE A 208 10.38 6.97 10.83
CA ILE A 208 11.48 7.16 9.87
C ILE A 208 11.45 6.16 8.71
N TYR A 209 10.90 4.96 8.91
CA TYR A 209 10.77 3.99 7.82
C TYR A 209 9.67 4.39 6.82
N TRP A 210 8.69 5.20 7.22
CA TRP A 210 7.72 5.75 6.28
C TRP A 210 8.37 6.80 5.36
N VAL A 211 9.23 7.66 5.94
CA VAL A 211 10.06 8.58 5.16
C VAL A 211 10.90 7.81 4.13
N ARG A 212 11.57 6.73 4.55
CA ARG A 212 12.34 5.87 3.64
C ARG A 212 11.47 5.29 2.53
N GLN A 213 10.29 4.79 2.86
CA GLN A 213 9.38 4.17 1.90
C GLN A 213 8.98 5.19 0.82
N LEU A 214 8.51 6.37 1.20
CA LEU A 214 8.20 7.47 0.27
C LEU A 214 9.39 7.85 -0.63
N LEU A 215 10.57 8.03 -0.03
CA LEU A 215 11.75 8.42 -0.80
C LEU A 215 12.17 7.33 -1.79
N VAL A 216 12.06 6.06 -1.43
CA VAL A 216 12.35 4.94 -2.34
C VAL A 216 11.34 4.89 -3.48
N TYR A 217 10.04 5.02 -3.19
CA TYR A 217 9.01 5.06 -4.23
C TYR A 217 9.20 6.22 -5.20
N TYR A 218 9.46 7.42 -4.67
CA TYR A 218 9.74 8.58 -5.52
C TYR A 218 11.00 8.37 -6.38
N THR A 219 12.08 7.88 -5.76
CA THR A 219 13.38 7.72 -6.43
C THR A 219 13.28 6.70 -7.57
N LEU A 220 12.70 5.53 -7.29
CA LEU A 220 12.62 4.44 -8.26
C LEU A 220 11.47 4.63 -9.26
N GLY A 221 10.39 5.30 -8.86
CA GLY A 221 9.23 5.54 -9.71
C GLY A 221 9.37 6.75 -10.64
N PHE A 222 10.00 7.84 -10.20
CA PHE A 222 9.89 9.14 -10.90
C PHE A 222 11.23 9.82 -11.12
N TYR A 223 12.11 9.84 -10.11
CA TYR A 223 13.44 10.47 -10.25
C TYR A 223 14.28 9.83 -11.36
N ASN A 224 14.17 8.51 -11.52
CA ASN A 224 14.86 7.76 -12.56
C ASN A 224 14.09 7.69 -13.90
N HIS A 225 13.01 8.45 -14.06
CA HIS A 225 12.14 8.47 -15.25
C HIS A 225 11.51 7.11 -15.59
N PHE A 226 11.13 6.33 -14.58
CA PHE A 226 10.36 5.10 -14.79
C PHE A 226 8.88 5.40 -15.11
N ASN A 227 8.33 6.45 -14.50
CA ASN A 227 7.05 7.05 -14.85
C ASN A 227 7.28 8.50 -15.32
N ASP A 228 6.45 8.96 -16.27
CA ASP A 228 6.53 10.30 -16.86
C ASP A 228 5.76 11.38 -16.08
N GLU A 229 5.03 10.99 -15.03
CA GLU A 229 4.27 11.94 -14.21
C GLU A 229 5.21 12.87 -13.42
N GLN A 230 4.82 14.13 -13.33
CA GLN A 230 5.61 15.13 -12.61
C GLN A 230 5.14 15.23 -11.15
N ILE A 231 5.89 14.61 -10.24
CA ILE A 231 5.64 14.68 -8.80
C ILE A 231 6.42 15.83 -8.16
N ASN A 232 5.72 16.75 -7.53
CA ASN A 232 6.29 17.93 -6.85
C ASN A 232 6.23 17.83 -5.32
N CYS A 233 5.41 16.93 -4.78
CA CYS A 233 5.21 16.76 -3.35
C CYS A 233 5.14 15.28 -2.94
N LEU A 234 5.71 14.95 -1.79
CA LEU A 234 5.54 13.67 -1.13
C LEU A 234 4.65 13.84 0.09
N MET A 235 3.67 12.96 0.23
CA MET A 235 2.71 12.99 1.33
C MET A 235 2.56 11.63 2.00
N ILE A 236 2.44 11.66 3.32
CA ILE A 236 1.83 10.58 4.09
C ILE A 236 0.49 11.07 4.60
N TYR A 237 -0.52 10.24 4.45
CA TYR A 237 -1.78 10.44 5.13
C TYR A 237 -2.05 9.31 6.12
N ASN A 238 -2.30 9.63 7.38
CA ASN A 238 -2.64 8.64 8.39
C ASN A 238 -4.12 8.74 8.79
N ALA A 239 -4.95 7.80 8.33
CA ALA A 239 -6.41 7.83 8.55
C ALA A 239 -6.81 7.68 10.02
N ARG A 240 -6.00 7.02 10.86
CA ARG A 240 -6.30 6.86 12.30
C ARG A 240 -6.14 8.15 13.08
N THR A 241 -5.08 8.91 12.78
CA THR A 241 -4.84 10.20 13.43
C THR A 241 -5.45 11.35 12.67
N ASP A 242 -5.89 11.13 11.43
CA ASP A 242 -6.38 12.14 10.49
C ASP A 242 -5.37 13.26 10.25
N THR A 243 -4.11 12.86 10.03
CA THR A 243 -2.98 13.76 9.90
C THR A 243 -2.28 13.55 8.56
N VAL A 244 -2.08 14.64 7.84
CA VAL A 244 -1.25 14.73 6.63
C VAL A 244 0.15 15.18 7.03
N TYR A 245 1.16 14.52 6.49
CA TYR A 245 2.55 14.95 6.55
C TYR A 245 3.04 15.18 5.13
N PHE A 246 3.59 16.35 4.83
CA PHE A 246 4.01 16.68 3.47
C PHE A 246 5.36 17.39 3.40
N VAL A 247 6.06 17.17 2.29
CA VAL A 247 7.31 17.86 1.93
C VAL A 247 7.34 18.10 0.43
N LYS A 248 7.86 19.26 -0.01
CA LYS A 248 8.06 19.52 -1.43
C LYS A 248 9.34 18.85 -1.89
N ILE A 249 9.34 18.30 -3.10
CA ILE A 249 10.54 17.73 -3.71
C ILE A 249 11.65 18.77 -3.83
N ALA A 250 11.31 20.02 -4.12
CA ALA A 250 12.27 21.12 -4.21
C ALA A 250 13.02 21.41 -2.89
N ASP A 251 12.47 20.99 -1.75
CA ASP A 251 13.08 21.16 -0.42
C ASP A 251 13.99 19.98 -0.03
N ILE A 252 14.11 18.96 -0.91
CA ILE A 252 14.95 17.79 -0.71
C ILE A 252 16.17 17.89 -1.62
N ASP A 253 17.36 17.80 -1.02
CA ASP A 253 18.62 17.80 -1.77
C ASP A 253 18.70 16.57 -2.68
N LYS A 254 19.05 16.77 -3.95
CA LYS A 254 19.15 15.70 -4.97
C LYS A 254 20.08 14.57 -4.56
N THR A 255 21.11 14.86 -3.76
CA THR A 255 22.04 13.84 -3.25
C THR A 255 21.36 12.77 -2.40
N VAL A 256 20.18 13.06 -1.82
CA VAL A 256 19.35 12.05 -1.12
C VAL A 256 18.81 11.03 -2.11
N PHE A 257 18.27 11.48 -3.24
CA PHE A 257 17.72 10.60 -4.27
C PHE A 257 18.83 9.80 -4.97
N ASP A 258 19.97 10.44 -5.28
CA ASP A 258 21.13 9.75 -5.84
C ASP A 258 21.63 8.63 -4.91
N PHE A 259 21.73 8.93 -3.60
CA PHE A 259 22.12 7.94 -2.60
C PHE A 259 21.15 6.75 -2.53
N ILE A 260 19.84 7.03 -2.55
CA ILE A 260 18.80 5.99 -2.51
C ILE A 260 18.87 5.13 -3.77
N ASN A 261 18.98 5.75 -4.94
CA ASN A 261 19.09 5.05 -6.21
C ASN A 261 20.29 4.10 -6.23
N ASP A 262 21.49 4.60 -5.88
CA ASP A 262 22.70 3.79 -5.83
C ASP A 262 22.59 2.62 -4.87
N THR A 263 21.94 2.83 -3.72
CA THR A 263 21.74 1.79 -2.70
C THR A 263 20.73 0.75 -3.17
N ALA A 264 19.62 1.19 -3.75
CA ALA A 264 18.58 0.34 -4.30
C ALA A 264 19.12 -0.52 -5.46
N GLU A 265 19.87 0.05 -6.39
CA GLU A 265 20.50 -0.66 -7.51
C GLU A 265 21.52 -1.70 -7.05
N LYS A 266 22.27 -1.43 -5.97
CA LYS A 266 23.15 -2.43 -5.34
C LYS A 266 22.36 -3.59 -4.76
N GLN A 267 21.31 -3.30 -3.98
CA GLN A 267 20.45 -4.32 -3.41
C GLN A 267 19.75 -5.14 -4.51
N SER A 268 19.34 -4.48 -5.60
CA SER A 268 18.69 -5.13 -6.73
C SER A 268 19.59 -6.17 -7.41
N LYS A 269 20.90 -5.90 -7.50
CA LYS A 269 21.88 -6.88 -8.00
C LYS A 269 22.06 -8.08 -7.08
N GLU A 270 21.90 -7.89 -5.76
CA GLU A 270 21.89 -9.01 -4.81
C GLU A 270 20.63 -9.86 -4.99
N ASN A 271 19.46 -9.22 -5.11
CA ASN A 271 18.19 -9.89 -5.40
C ASN A 271 18.29 -10.70 -6.71
N GLU A 272 18.82 -10.10 -7.77
CA GLU A 272 19.03 -10.76 -9.07
C GLU A 272 19.91 -12.01 -8.95
N ARG A 273 21.01 -11.94 -8.18
CA ARG A 273 21.90 -13.10 -7.97
C ARG A 273 21.18 -14.26 -7.29
N VAL A 274 20.34 -13.95 -6.30
CA VAL A 274 19.57 -14.99 -5.58
C VAL A 274 18.49 -15.59 -6.47
N LEU A 275 17.76 -14.77 -7.23
CA LEU A 275 16.78 -15.26 -8.20
C LEU A 275 17.41 -16.20 -9.23
N LYS A 276 18.59 -15.85 -9.77
CA LYS A 276 19.36 -16.71 -10.68
C LYS A 276 19.79 -18.01 -10.00
N TRP A 277 20.24 -17.94 -8.75
CA TRP A 277 20.63 -19.13 -7.98
C TRP A 277 19.44 -20.08 -7.74
N LEU A 278 18.23 -19.53 -7.57
CA LEU A 278 16.98 -20.28 -7.44
C LEU A 278 16.40 -20.78 -8.78
N GLY A 279 17.04 -20.47 -9.92
CA GLY A 279 16.54 -20.84 -11.24
C GLY A 279 15.27 -20.07 -11.66
N ILE A 280 14.98 -18.94 -11.02
CA ILE A 280 13.82 -18.09 -11.37
C ILE A 280 14.25 -17.12 -12.47
N GLU A 281 13.62 -17.22 -13.64
CA GLU A 281 13.83 -16.27 -14.73
C GLU A 281 13.24 -14.89 -14.37
N ILE A 282 14.06 -13.85 -14.52
CA ILE A 282 13.63 -12.47 -14.37
C ILE A 282 13.08 -12.03 -15.74
N LYS A 283 11.75 -11.93 -15.86
CA LYS A 283 11.13 -11.34 -17.05
C LYS A 283 11.47 -9.85 -17.09
N GLY A 284 12.34 -9.47 -18.04
CA GLY A 284 12.83 -8.09 -18.13
C GLY A 284 13.88 -7.87 -19.22
N LYS A 285 13.60 -8.37 -20.43
CA LYS A 285 14.25 -7.93 -21.68
C LYS A 285 13.25 -8.06 -22.84
N ASP A 286 12.13 -7.37 -22.77
CA ASP A 286 11.49 -6.92 -24.01
C ASP A 286 12.15 -5.59 -24.39
N ASN A 287 13.21 -5.71 -25.19
CA ASN A 287 13.61 -4.65 -26.09
C ASN A 287 12.60 -4.62 -27.23
N SER A 288 11.52 -3.86 -27.08
CA SER A 288 10.79 -3.32 -28.23
C SER A 288 10.76 -1.81 -28.08
N MET A 289 11.53 -1.17 -28.97
CA MET A 289 11.49 0.25 -29.30
C MET A 289 10.08 0.72 -29.63
#